data_AF-A0A2E1RSG4-F1
#
_entry.id   AF-A0A2E1RSG4-F1
#
_cell.length_a   1.000
_cell.length_b   1.000
_cell.length_c   1.000
_cell.angle_alpha   90.00
_cell.angle_beta   90.00
_cell.angle_gamma   90.00
#
_symmetry.space_group_name_H-M   'P 1'
#
loop_
_entity.id
_entity.type
_entity.pdbx_description
1 polymer ?
#
loop_
_entity_poly.entity_id
_entity_poly.type
_entity_poly.pdbx_seq_one_letter_code
_entity_poly.pdbx_strand_id
1 'polypeptide(L)' 'MDRLAKSERVRQSIVRYAFRFYMGRNEMLSDSQTLIDADRSYVQSGGSFKAVIISLLTSDSFIYRK' A
#
# COMPACT_ATOMS: atom_id res chain seq x y z
N MET A 1 -19.93 -10.64 -2.64
CA MET A 1 -18.87 -9.60 -2.72
C MET A 1 -18.40 -9.18 -1.32
N ASP A 2 -19.26 -9.20 -0.30
CA ASP A 2 -18.98 -8.69 1.05
C ASP A 2 -17.84 -9.38 1.81
N ARG A 3 -17.62 -10.67 1.57
CA ARG A 3 -16.52 -11.44 2.19
C ARG A 3 -15.13 -10.99 1.71
N LEU A 4 -14.99 -10.70 0.41
CA LEU A 4 -13.71 -10.26 -0.16
C LEU A 4 -13.43 -8.81 0.20
N ALA A 5 -14.46 -7.95 0.20
CA ALA A 5 -14.35 -6.55 0.59
C ALA A 5 -13.87 -6.37 2.04
N LYS A 6 -14.22 -7.31 2.93
CA LYS A 6 -13.79 -7.33 4.34
C LYS A 6 -12.49 -8.11 4.58
N SER A 7 -11.93 -8.73 3.54
CA SER A 7 -10.74 -9.57 3.69
C SER A 7 -9.47 -8.73 3.75
N GLU A 8 -8.74 -8.85 4.85
CA GLU A 8 -7.43 -8.21 5.02
C GLU A 8 -6.44 -8.67 3.95
N ARG A 9 -6.40 -9.97 3.62
CA ARG A 9 -5.49 -10.52 2.61
C ARG A 9 -5.75 -9.93 1.21
N VAL A 10 -7.02 -9.72 0.86
CA VAL A 10 -7.39 -9.08 -0.40
C VAL A 10 -6.91 -7.64 -0.42
N ARG A 11 -7.13 -6.88 0.67
CA ARG A 11 -6.64 -5.50 0.79
C ARG A 11 -5.11 -5.42 0.69
N GLN A 12 -4.39 -6.27 1.42
CA GLN A 12 -2.92 -6.35 1.34
C GLN A 12 -2.44 -6.65 -0.09
N SER A 13 -3.16 -7.51 -0.83
CA SER A 13 -2.82 -7.83 -2.22
C SER A 13 -2.95 -6.62 -3.14
N ILE A 14 -4.01 -5.82 -2.96
CA ILE A 14 -4.22 -4.56 -3.70
C ILE A 14 -3.14 -3.53 -3.35
N VAL A 15 -2.81 -3.37 -2.07
CA VAL A 15 -1.76 -2.43 -1.62
C VAL A 15 -0.39 -2.82 -2.20
N ARG A 16 -0.03 -4.11 -2.16
CA ARG A 16 1.21 -4.61 -2.75
C ARG A 16 1.26 -4.43 -4.28
N TYR A 17 0.12 -4.62 -4.96
CA TYR A 17 0.03 -4.30 -6.39
C TYR A 17 0.25 -2.81 -6.66
N ALA A 18 -0.42 -1.93 -5.90
CA ALA A 18 -0.25 -0.49 -6.02
C ALA A 18 1.21 -0.07 -5.77
N PHE A 19 1.85 -0.61 -4.73
CA PHE A 19 3.28 -0.40 -4.48
C PHE A 19 4.10 -0.72 -5.73
N ARG A 20 3.97 -1.92 -6.29
CA ARG A 20 4.77 -2.33 -7.46
C ARG A 20 4.51 -1.46 -8.69
N PHE A 21 3.26 -1.06 -8.91
CA PHE A 21 2.88 -0.19 -10.01
C PHE A 21 3.51 1.20 -9.88
N TYR A 22 3.40 1.85 -8.72
CA TYR A 22 3.89 3.22 -8.53
C TYR A 22 5.40 3.31 -8.27
N MET A 23 5.98 2.27 -7.65
CA MET A 23 7.43 2.20 -7.40
C MET A 23 8.20 1.71 -8.62
N GLY A 24 7.54 1.04 -9.57
CA GLY A 24 8.18 0.48 -10.77
C GLY A 24 9.13 -0.69 -10.50
N ARG A 25 9.05 -1.30 -9.30
CA ARG A 25 9.90 -2.41 -8.87
C ARG A 25 9.16 -3.37 -7.93
N ASN A 26 9.73 -4.55 -7.74
CA ASN A 26 9.26 -5.48 -6.72
C ASN A 26 9.55 -4.97 -5.30
N GLU A 27 8.69 -5.34 -4.34
CA GLU A 27 8.87 -5.04 -2.92
C GLU A 27 10.02 -5.85 -2.30
N MET A 28 10.78 -5.20 -1.43
CA MET A 28 11.83 -5.80 -0.63
C MET A 28 11.42 -5.82 0.85
N LEU A 29 12.13 -6.59 1.68
CA LEU A 29 11.85 -6.63 3.12
C LEU A 29 11.94 -5.25 3.77
N SER A 30 12.82 -4.36 3.28
CA SER A 30 12.95 -2.98 3.73
C SER A 30 11.71 -2.12 3.47
N ASP A 31 10.85 -2.50 2.52
CA ASP A 31 9.62 -1.75 2.20
C ASP A 31 8.44 -2.13 3.11
N SER A 32 8.65 -3.05 4.07
CA SER A 32 7.58 -3.54 4.93
C SER A 32 6.86 -2.41 5.67
N GLN A 33 7.59 -1.41 6.16
CA GLN A 33 6.99 -0.28 6.86
C GLN A 33 6.11 0.56 5.93
N THR A 34 6.59 0.86 4.72
CA THR A 34 5.81 1.55 3.68
C THR A 34 4.51 0.82 3.35
N LEU A 35 4.55 -0.51 3.22
CA LEU A 35 3.36 -1.32 2.94
C LEU A 35 2.36 -1.32 4.11
N ILE A 36 2.85 -1.37 5.35
CA ILE A 36 2.03 -1.30 6.57
C ILE A 36 1.33 0.06 6.65
N ASP A 37 2.06 1.15 6.42
CA ASP A 37 1.50 2.49 6.52
C ASP A 37 0.50 2.77 5.39
N ALA A 38 0.76 2.26 4.20
CA ALA A 38 -0.18 2.28 3.09
C ALA A 38 -1.47 1.50 3.42
N ASP A 39 -1.40 0.29 3.98
CA ASP A 39 -2.60 -0.46 4.42
C ASP A 39 -3.37 0.28 5.52
N ARG A 40 -2.67 0.85 6.51
CA ARG A 40 -3.29 1.65 7.57
C ARG A 40 -4.01 2.88 7.02
N SER A 41 -3.39 3.57 6.06
CA SER A 41 -3.99 4.74 5.42
C SER A 41 -5.30 4.40 4.70
N TYR A 42 -5.39 3.20 4.09
CA TYR A 42 -6.64 2.71 3.50
C TYR A 42 -7.73 2.56 4.56
N VAL A 43 -7.43 1.93 5.70
CA VAL A 43 -8.42 1.69 6.77
C VAL A 43 -8.88 2.98 7.42
N GLN A 44 -7.93 3.84 7.81
CA GLN A 44 -8.20 5.08 8.53
C GLN A 44 -8.98 6.08 7.68
N SER A 45 -8.81 6.04 6.36
CA SER A 45 -9.54 6.89 5.41
C SER A 45 -10.92 6.34 5.00
N GLY A 46 -11.37 5.21 5.59
CA GLY A 46 -12.65 4.59 5.22
C GLY A 46 -12.62 3.87 3.86
N GLY A 47 -11.44 3.43 3.42
CA GLY A 47 -11.25 2.71 2.15
C GLY A 47 -10.81 3.58 0.98
N SER A 48 -10.21 4.75 1.23
CA SER A 48 -9.76 5.64 0.15
C SER A 48 -8.48 5.13 -0.51
N PHE A 49 -8.58 4.75 -1.79
CA PHE A 49 -7.40 4.39 -2.57
C PHE A 49 -6.46 5.59 -2.80
N LYS A 50 -7.00 6.82 -2.82
CA LYS A 50 -6.18 8.04 -2.90
C LYS A 50 -5.24 8.17 -1.69
N ALA A 51 -5.72 7.81 -0.49
CA ALA A 51 -4.90 7.84 0.72
C ALA A 51 -3.71 6.87 0.62
N VAL A 52 -3.94 5.67 0.07
CA VAL A 52 -2.88 4.69 -0.21
C VAL A 52 -1.82 5.27 -1.13
N ILE A 53 -2.23 5.89 -2.24
CA ILE A 53 -1.28 6.46 -3.20
C ILE A 53 -0.46 7.57 -2.55
N ILE A 54 -1.08 8.47 -1.80
CA ILE A 54 -0.36 9.54 -1.08
C ILE A 54 0.66 8.91 -0.12
N SER A 55 0.25 7.95 0.71
CA SER A 55 1.14 7.26 1.64
C SER A 55 2.34 6.58 0.96
N LEU A 56 2.15 6.03 -0.24
CA LEU A 56 3.22 5.41 -1.01
C LEU A 56 4.19 6.44 -1.59
N LEU A 57 3.68 7.53 -2.16
CA LEU A 57 4.50 8.55 -2.82
C LEU A 57 5.24 9.47 -1.84
N THR A 58 4.82 9.52 -0.57
CA THR A 58 5.50 10.27 0.50
C THR A 58 6.41 9.40 1.36
N SER A 59 6.53 8.10 1.06
CA SER A 59 7.32 7.18 1.89
C SER A 59 8.80 7.22 1.58
N ASP A 60 9.61 6.77 2.54
CA ASP A 60 11.05 6.59 2.37
C ASP A 60 11.37 5.64 1.21
N SER A 61 10.56 4.59 0.99
CA SER A 61 10.71 3.68 -0.15
C SER A 61 10.62 4.39 -1.50
N PHE A 62 9.79 5.44 -1.60
CA PHE A 62 9.66 6.24 -2.82
C PHE A 62 10.73 7.32 -2.92
N ILE A 63 11.04 8.00 -1.81
CA ILE A 63 11.98 9.12 -1.79
C ILE A 63 13.41 8.63 -2.03
N TYR A 64 13.83 7.58 -1.32
CA TYR A 64 15.21 7.14 -1.31
C TYR A 64 15.54 6.12 -2.41
N ARG A 65 14.57 5.78 -3.29
CA ARG A 65 14.64 4.77 -4.37
C ARG A 65 15.98 4.03 -4.41
N LYS A 66 16.18 3.12 -3.45
CA LYS A 66 17.26 2.14 -3.55
C LYS A 66 16.87 1.05 -4.54
#